data_AF-A0AA89AIC8-F1
#
_entry.id   AF-A0AA89AIC8-F1
#
_cell.length_a   1.000
_cell.length_b   1.000
_cell.length_c   1.000
_cell.angle_alpha   90.00
_cell.angle_beta   90.00
_cell.angle_gamma   90.00
#
_symmetry.space_group_name_H-M   'P 1'
#
loop_
_entity.id
_entity.type
_entity.pdbx_description
1 polymer ?
#
loop_
_entity_poly.entity_id
_entity_poly.type
_entity_poly.pdbx_seq_one_letter_code
_entity_poly.pdbx_strand_id
1 'polypeptide(L)'
;MTSTPNASSFSHSAEQDQDANAIGDATSSLESIVRKRLSAAVDQRDHATVLRFVRLYPPLGLEEEGLQAYVGYLKKVVSMRSRLEFDQLVELMEQSYSSTSVGNQGQVNFVACLTNLFKDIVLAVEENDGVLRSLCGEDGIVYAICELQEECDSRGSMILKKYMEYRSLAKLTSEINSYKSNLLSVGVEGPDPRDVELYLEEILQLTQLGEDYTEFMVSKIRSLTSVDPELGPRATKAFRSGNFSKVVQDITGYYVILEGFFMVENVRKAIKIDEHVLDSLTTSMVDDVFYVLQSCCRRSISTSNINSVIAVLSSAVSLLGSEYSEALQQKMREPNLGGKLFLGGVGVQKTGIEIATTLNNMDVSSEYALKLRHEIEEQCAEVFPAPADRERVKSCLSELGETSNSFKKALNVGMEHLVSTVTPRIRPVLDSVATISYELSEAEYADNEVNDPWVQRLLHAVETNVAWLQPVMTANNYDSFVHLVIDFIVKRLEVIMMQKRFSQLGGLQLDRDARALVSHFSSMTQRTVRDKFARLTQMATVLNLEKVSEILDFWGENSGPMTWRLTPAEVRRVLSMRVDFKPEAIAALKL
;
A
#
# COMPACT_ATOMS: atom_id res chain seq x y z
N MET A 1 75.28 -63.45 -36.42
CA MET A 1 75.07 -62.87 -37.76
C MET A 1 73.73 -62.14 -37.75
N THR A 2 73.84 -60.83 -37.58
CA THR A 2 72.97 -59.76 -38.11
C THR A 2 71.67 -60.17 -38.81
N SER A 3 70.54 -59.97 -38.15
CA SER A 3 69.26 -59.69 -38.79
C SER A 3 69.22 -58.21 -39.20
N THR A 4 69.04 -57.95 -40.49
CA THR A 4 68.88 -56.62 -41.09
C THR A 4 67.58 -55.94 -40.60
N PRO A 5 67.60 -54.65 -40.20
CA PRO A 5 66.37 -53.89 -40.01
C PRO A 5 65.75 -53.54 -41.38
N ASN A 6 64.43 -53.68 -41.49
CA ASN A 6 63.64 -53.30 -42.66
C ASN A 6 63.77 -51.79 -42.96
N ALA A 7 64.47 -51.45 -44.04
CA ALA A 7 64.60 -50.08 -44.55
C ALA A 7 63.28 -49.46 -45.05
N SER A 8 62.21 -50.25 -45.18
CA SER A 8 60.87 -49.77 -45.57
C SER A 8 60.06 -49.13 -44.43
N SER A 9 60.45 -49.32 -43.16
CA SER A 9 59.76 -48.71 -42.01
C SER A 9 60.22 -47.28 -41.73
N PHE A 10 61.48 -46.96 -42.03
CA PHE A 10 62.09 -45.64 -41.83
C PHE A 10 61.75 -44.64 -42.95
N SER A 11 61.52 -45.10 -44.18
CA SER A 11 61.08 -44.23 -45.27
C SER A 11 59.62 -43.79 -45.10
N HIS A 12 58.77 -44.68 -44.58
CA HIS A 12 57.36 -44.39 -44.37
C HIS A 12 57.12 -43.42 -43.20
N SER A 13 57.95 -43.48 -42.16
CA SER A 13 57.91 -42.52 -41.05
C SER A 13 58.45 -41.14 -41.45
N ALA A 14 59.48 -41.08 -42.31
CA ALA A 14 60.03 -39.81 -42.79
C ALA A 14 59.10 -39.08 -43.79
N GLU A 15 58.37 -39.83 -44.64
CA GLU A 15 57.31 -39.26 -45.50
C GLU A 15 56.10 -38.80 -44.68
N GLN A 16 55.70 -39.55 -43.64
CA GLN A 16 54.63 -39.12 -42.72
C GLN A 16 55.01 -37.87 -41.92
N ASP A 17 56.26 -37.73 -41.48
CA ASP A 17 56.77 -36.54 -40.80
C ASP A 17 56.91 -35.33 -41.75
N GLN A 18 57.23 -35.55 -43.03
CA GLN A 18 57.25 -34.50 -44.06
C GLN A 18 55.84 -34.03 -44.43
N ASP A 19 54.88 -34.93 -44.60
CA ASP A 19 53.48 -34.60 -44.87
C ASP A 19 52.82 -33.92 -43.66
N ALA A 20 53.13 -34.36 -42.43
CA ALA A 20 52.65 -33.72 -41.20
C ALA A 20 53.18 -32.29 -41.05
N ASN A 21 54.46 -32.04 -41.36
CA ASN A 21 55.04 -30.69 -41.36
C ASN A 21 54.45 -29.82 -42.47
N ALA A 22 54.25 -30.35 -43.68
CA ALA A 22 53.64 -29.61 -44.79
C ALA A 22 52.17 -29.22 -44.51
N ILE A 23 51.41 -30.09 -43.85
CA ILE A 23 50.04 -29.80 -43.40
C ILE A 23 50.05 -28.75 -42.28
N GLY A 24 51.00 -28.82 -41.34
CA GLY A 24 51.17 -27.80 -40.29
C GLY A 24 51.50 -26.41 -40.84
N ASP A 25 52.41 -26.34 -41.83
CA ASP A 25 52.77 -25.09 -42.51
C ASP A 25 51.61 -24.53 -43.34
N ALA A 26 50.86 -25.38 -44.05
CA ALA A 26 49.67 -24.99 -44.80
C ALA A 26 48.54 -24.48 -43.90
N THR A 27 48.32 -25.14 -42.75
CA THR A 27 47.32 -24.73 -41.74
C THR A 27 47.68 -23.37 -41.15
N SER A 28 48.94 -23.17 -40.76
CA SER A 28 49.44 -21.88 -40.24
C SER A 28 49.30 -20.74 -41.27
N SER A 29 49.56 -21.03 -42.55
CA SER A 29 49.37 -20.06 -43.63
C SER A 29 47.90 -19.70 -43.83
N LEU A 30 47.01 -20.71 -43.80
CA LEU A 30 45.57 -20.53 -43.94
C LEU A 30 44.99 -19.70 -42.78
N GLU A 31 45.37 -20.00 -41.55
CA GLU A 31 44.97 -19.22 -40.38
C GLU A 31 45.41 -17.76 -40.50
N SER A 32 46.65 -17.50 -40.94
CA SER A 32 47.14 -16.13 -41.15
C SER A 32 46.32 -15.37 -42.20
N ILE A 33 45.94 -16.05 -43.28
CA ILE A 33 45.09 -15.47 -44.34
C ILE A 33 43.69 -15.18 -43.80
N VAL A 34 43.08 -16.12 -43.08
CA VAL A 34 41.73 -15.98 -42.51
C VAL A 34 41.71 -14.82 -41.50
N ARG A 35 42.69 -14.74 -40.58
CA ARG A 35 42.82 -13.62 -39.62
C ARG A 35 42.93 -12.26 -40.33
N LYS A 36 43.82 -12.14 -41.32
CA LYS A 36 44.00 -10.89 -42.08
C LYS A 36 42.74 -10.48 -42.85
N ARG A 37 42.07 -11.46 -43.48
CA ARG A 37 40.85 -11.21 -44.26
C ARG A 37 39.67 -10.85 -43.38
N LEU A 38 39.52 -11.50 -42.23
CA LEU A 38 38.50 -11.14 -41.24
C LEU A 38 38.72 -9.73 -40.72
N SER A 39 39.95 -9.38 -40.31
CA SER A 39 40.29 -8.04 -39.84
C SER A 39 39.95 -6.97 -40.88
N ALA A 40 40.34 -7.18 -42.15
CA ALA A 40 39.99 -6.27 -43.24
C ALA A 40 38.47 -6.16 -43.47
N ALA A 41 37.71 -7.26 -43.34
CA ALA A 41 36.26 -7.26 -43.49
C ALA A 41 35.56 -6.53 -42.32
N VAL A 42 36.08 -6.67 -41.10
CA VAL A 42 35.63 -5.93 -39.90
C VAL A 42 35.85 -4.43 -40.08
N ASP A 43 37.02 -4.02 -40.58
CA ASP A 43 37.33 -2.62 -40.86
C ASP A 43 36.45 -2.02 -41.96
N GLN A 44 36.16 -2.81 -43.00
CA GLN A 44 35.24 -2.44 -44.09
C GLN A 44 33.75 -2.55 -43.70
N ARG A 45 33.46 -3.14 -42.54
CA ARG A 45 32.11 -3.39 -42.01
C ARG A 45 31.22 -4.22 -42.93
N ASP A 46 31.82 -5.08 -43.75
CA ASP A 46 31.09 -5.99 -44.64
C ASP A 46 30.58 -7.20 -43.83
N HIS A 47 29.34 -7.11 -43.35
CA HIS A 47 28.73 -8.15 -42.53
C HIS A 47 28.73 -9.53 -43.20
N ALA A 48 28.46 -9.59 -44.51
CA ALA A 48 28.41 -10.85 -45.24
C ALA A 48 29.79 -11.52 -45.30
N THR A 49 30.83 -10.72 -45.55
CA THR A 49 32.21 -11.22 -45.59
C THR A 49 32.73 -11.56 -44.19
N VAL A 50 32.39 -10.77 -43.17
CA VAL A 50 32.70 -11.09 -41.75
C VAL A 50 32.11 -12.43 -41.37
N LEU A 51 30.80 -12.66 -41.59
CA LEU A 51 30.14 -13.93 -41.32
C LEU A 51 30.80 -15.11 -42.03
N ARG A 52 31.15 -14.92 -43.30
CA ARG A 52 31.80 -15.96 -44.10
C ARG A 52 33.13 -16.38 -43.50
N PHE A 53 33.97 -15.44 -43.07
CA PHE A 53 35.29 -15.76 -42.50
C PHE A 53 35.20 -16.26 -41.06
N VAL A 54 34.29 -15.74 -40.24
CA VAL A 54 34.07 -16.22 -38.86
C VAL A 54 33.64 -17.69 -38.83
N ARG A 55 32.81 -18.13 -39.78
CA ARG A 55 32.39 -19.54 -39.91
C ARG A 55 33.54 -20.51 -40.23
N LEU A 56 34.72 -20.01 -40.61
CA LEU A 56 35.91 -20.83 -40.83
C LEU A 56 36.73 -21.06 -39.56
N TYR A 57 36.45 -20.35 -38.47
CA TYR A 57 37.20 -20.49 -37.21
C TYR A 57 36.94 -21.82 -36.48
N PRO A 58 35.69 -22.34 -36.37
CA PRO A 58 35.46 -23.63 -35.71
C PRO A 58 36.18 -24.81 -36.36
N PRO A 59 36.15 -24.99 -37.71
CA PRO A 59 36.94 -26.03 -38.36
C PRO A 59 38.45 -25.92 -38.18
N LEU A 60 38.96 -24.74 -37.78
CA LEU A 60 40.39 -24.47 -37.53
C LEU A 60 40.78 -24.63 -36.05
N GLY A 61 39.84 -24.95 -35.16
CA GLY A 61 40.11 -25.03 -33.71
C GLY A 61 40.47 -23.68 -33.08
N LEU A 62 39.97 -22.58 -33.66
CA LEU A 62 40.21 -21.21 -33.22
C LEU A 62 38.93 -20.54 -32.69
N GLU A 63 38.02 -21.31 -32.10
CA GLU A 63 36.68 -20.87 -31.70
C GLU A 63 36.70 -19.61 -30.83
N GLU A 64 37.55 -19.56 -29.80
CA GLU A 64 37.65 -18.43 -28.87
C GLU A 64 38.14 -17.14 -29.56
N GLU A 65 39.13 -17.25 -30.44
CA GLU A 65 39.65 -16.09 -31.20
C GLU A 65 38.58 -15.56 -32.17
N GLY A 66 37.85 -16.48 -32.81
CA GLY A 66 36.74 -16.15 -33.70
C GLY A 66 35.60 -15.45 -32.97
N LEU A 67 35.26 -15.93 -31.76
CA LEU A 67 34.27 -15.31 -30.89
C LEU A 67 34.67 -13.88 -30.50
N GLN A 68 35.89 -13.68 -30.00
CA GLN A 68 36.38 -12.36 -29.61
C GLN A 68 36.37 -11.37 -30.79
N ALA A 69 36.84 -11.80 -31.96
CA ALA A 69 36.86 -10.97 -33.16
C ALA A 69 35.44 -10.60 -33.63
N TYR A 70 34.52 -11.56 -33.61
CA TYR A 70 33.15 -11.34 -34.08
C TYR A 70 32.31 -10.51 -33.10
N VAL A 71 32.37 -10.81 -31.80
CA VAL A 71 31.72 -10.00 -30.77
C VAL A 71 32.29 -8.59 -30.75
N GLY A 72 33.60 -8.42 -30.91
CA GLY A 72 34.24 -7.11 -31.08
C GLY A 72 33.72 -6.33 -32.30
N TYR A 73 33.41 -7.02 -33.41
CA TYR A 73 32.75 -6.41 -34.56
C TYR A 73 31.30 -5.99 -34.24
N LEU A 74 30.50 -6.86 -33.63
CA LEU A 74 29.11 -6.54 -33.23
C LEU A 74 29.08 -5.32 -32.30
N LYS A 75 29.97 -5.30 -31.30
CA LYS A 75 30.16 -4.19 -30.37
C LYS A 75 30.48 -2.88 -31.10
N LYS A 76 31.40 -2.89 -32.08
CA LYS A 76 31.70 -1.72 -32.92
C LYS A 76 30.49 -1.24 -33.72
N VAL A 77 29.67 -2.15 -34.25
CA VAL A 77 28.45 -1.79 -35.01
C VAL A 77 27.43 -1.10 -34.10
N VAL A 78 27.14 -1.68 -32.93
CA VAL A 78 26.22 -1.11 -31.93
C VAL A 78 26.73 0.23 -31.40
N SER A 79 28.02 0.32 -31.08
CA SER A 79 28.66 1.55 -30.60
C SER A 79 28.54 2.70 -31.62
N MET A 80 28.70 2.38 -32.90
CA MET A 80 28.59 3.36 -33.98
C MET A 80 27.16 3.86 -34.17
N ARG A 81 26.16 2.97 -34.20
CA ARG A 81 24.75 3.34 -34.33
C ARG A 81 24.28 4.17 -33.14
N SER A 82 24.53 3.69 -31.93
CA SER A 82 24.13 4.39 -30.70
C SER A 82 24.82 5.74 -30.53
N ARG A 83 26.06 5.90 -31.03
CA ARG A 83 26.70 7.21 -31.13
C ARG A 83 25.98 8.14 -32.10
N LEU A 84 25.64 7.68 -33.31
CA LEU A 84 24.95 8.52 -34.28
C LEU A 84 23.59 9.01 -33.74
N GLU A 85 22.83 8.13 -33.10
CA GLU A 85 21.55 8.50 -32.50
C GLU A 85 21.72 9.47 -31.32
N PHE A 86 22.75 9.27 -30.50
CA PHE A 86 23.05 10.20 -29.41
C PHE A 86 23.50 11.57 -29.93
N ASP A 87 24.35 11.61 -30.96
CA ASP A 87 24.82 12.86 -31.56
C ASP A 87 23.62 13.63 -32.16
N GLN A 88 22.68 12.94 -32.83
CA GLN A 88 21.42 13.52 -33.31
C GLN A 88 20.54 14.04 -32.17
N LEU A 89 20.44 13.29 -31.06
CA LEU A 89 19.69 13.74 -29.87
C LEU A 89 20.28 15.04 -29.31
N VAL A 90 21.62 15.12 -29.21
CA VAL A 90 22.31 16.33 -28.73
C VAL A 90 22.11 17.51 -29.68
N GLU A 91 22.15 17.30 -30.99
CA GLU A 91 21.86 18.35 -31.98
C GLU A 91 20.42 18.89 -31.82
N LEU A 92 19.44 18.00 -31.63
CA LEU A 92 18.05 18.40 -31.36
C LEU A 92 17.92 19.19 -30.05
N MET A 93 18.70 18.83 -29.02
CA MET A 93 18.75 19.59 -27.77
C MET A 93 19.27 21.01 -27.99
N GLU A 94 20.37 21.18 -28.72
CA GLU A 94 20.94 22.50 -29.02
C GLU A 94 19.98 23.38 -29.85
N GLN A 95 19.23 22.76 -30.76
CA GLN A 95 18.17 23.43 -31.53
C GLN A 95 16.99 23.83 -30.63
N SER A 96 16.67 23.04 -29.60
CA SER A 96 15.62 23.37 -28.63
C SER A 96 15.99 24.59 -27.77
N TYR A 97 17.27 24.81 -27.47
CA TYR A 97 17.73 25.99 -26.71
C TYR A 97 17.74 27.28 -27.55
N SER A 98 17.87 27.17 -28.87
CA SER A 98 17.98 28.31 -29.78
C SER A 98 16.64 28.78 -30.36
N SER A 99 15.59 27.97 -30.29
CA SER A 99 14.24 28.30 -30.76
C SER A 99 13.29 28.61 -29.60
N THR A 100 12.70 29.80 -29.59
CA THR A 100 11.83 30.30 -28.49
C THR A 100 10.42 29.68 -28.49
N SER A 101 10.15 28.69 -29.33
CA SER A 101 8.85 28.05 -29.47
C SER A 101 8.71 26.84 -28.55
N VAL A 102 7.79 26.94 -27.58
CA VAL A 102 7.43 25.92 -26.58
C VAL A 102 7.09 24.55 -27.20
N GLY A 103 6.70 24.50 -28.47
CA GLY A 103 6.36 23.26 -29.19
C GLY A 103 7.52 22.31 -29.53
N ASN A 104 8.78 22.74 -29.40
CA ASN A 104 9.95 21.91 -29.79
C ASN A 104 10.59 21.09 -28.67
N GLN A 105 10.21 21.29 -27.39
CA GLN A 105 10.73 20.46 -26.30
C GLN A 105 10.29 18.98 -26.42
N GLY A 106 9.20 18.70 -27.12
CA GLY A 106 8.72 17.34 -27.42
C GLY A 106 9.50 16.60 -28.53
N GLN A 107 10.45 17.26 -29.21
CA GLN A 107 11.30 16.58 -30.21
C GLN A 107 12.48 15.84 -29.58
N VAL A 108 12.94 16.26 -28.39
CA VAL A 108 14.05 15.61 -27.69
C VAL A 108 13.51 14.41 -26.92
N ASN A 109 13.70 13.21 -27.45
CA ASN A 109 13.14 11.99 -26.88
C ASN A 109 14.24 11.04 -26.37
N PHE A 110 14.59 11.18 -25.09
CA PHE A 110 15.55 10.31 -24.42
C PHE A 110 15.08 8.86 -24.33
N VAL A 111 13.76 8.63 -24.17
CA VAL A 111 13.16 7.29 -24.10
C VAL A 111 13.38 6.55 -25.42
N ALA A 112 13.15 7.21 -26.56
CA ALA A 112 13.37 6.63 -27.88
C ALA A 112 14.85 6.30 -28.14
N CYS A 113 15.77 7.21 -27.79
CA CYS A 113 17.20 6.97 -27.93
C CYS A 113 17.68 5.78 -27.08
N LEU A 114 17.22 5.69 -25.83
CA LEU A 114 17.54 4.55 -24.97
C LEU A 114 16.90 3.24 -25.49
N THR A 115 15.67 3.32 -26.01
CA THR A 115 14.97 2.17 -26.60
C THR A 115 15.73 1.61 -27.79
N ASN A 116 16.24 2.46 -28.67
CA ASN A 116 16.98 2.03 -29.84
C ASN A 116 18.32 1.40 -29.47
N LEU A 117 19.04 1.95 -28.48
CA LEU A 117 20.24 1.32 -27.93
C LEU A 117 19.94 -0.11 -27.44
N PHE A 118 18.89 -0.29 -26.64
CA PHE A 118 18.52 -1.62 -26.13
C PHE A 118 18.11 -2.57 -27.25
N LYS A 119 17.34 -2.09 -28.24
CA LYS A 119 16.97 -2.87 -29.42
C LYS A 119 18.20 -3.31 -30.21
N ASP A 120 19.14 -2.41 -30.47
CA ASP A 120 20.37 -2.74 -31.20
C ASP A 120 21.20 -3.81 -30.47
N ILE A 121 21.30 -3.72 -29.13
CA ILE A 121 21.99 -4.74 -28.32
C ILE A 121 21.25 -6.09 -28.37
N VAL A 122 19.94 -6.08 -28.14
CA VAL A 122 19.11 -7.30 -28.15
C VAL A 122 19.16 -7.99 -29.50
N LEU A 123 18.99 -7.24 -30.60
CA LEU A 123 19.06 -7.76 -31.97
C LEU A 123 20.47 -8.29 -32.29
N ALA A 124 21.53 -7.61 -31.84
CA ALA A 124 22.90 -8.10 -32.03
C ALA A 124 23.12 -9.47 -31.37
N VAL A 125 22.44 -9.78 -30.26
CA VAL A 125 22.50 -11.11 -29.64
C VAL A 125 21.57 -12.10 -30.33
N GLU A 126 20.32 -11.71 -30.64
CA GLU A 126 19.32 -12.61 -31.23
C GLU A 126 19.61 -13.02 -32.66
N GLU A 127 19.93 -12.07 -33.54
CA GLU A 127 20.17 -12.35 -34.96
C GLU A 127 21.45 -13.17 -35.18
N ASN A 128 22.38 -13.10 -34.22
CA ASN A 128 23.69 -13.75 -34.31
C ASN A 128 23.82 -14.97 -33.39
N ASP A 129 22.75 -15.40 -32.71
CA ASP A 129 22.72 -16.51 -31.76
C ASP A 129 23.33 -17.80 -32.35
N GLY A 130 22.93 -18.17 -33.57
CA GLY A 130 23.45 -19.37 -34.24
C GLY A 130 24.95 -19.32 -34.54
N VAL A 131 25.49 -18.13 -34.84
CA VAL A 131 26.92 -17.95 -35.08
C VAL A 131 27.70 -18.02 -33.77
N LEU A 132 27.19 -17.39 -32.71
CA LEU A 132 27.79 -17.43 -31.37
C LEU A 132 27.84 -18.86 -30.83
N ARG A 133 26.77 -19.64 -31.01
CA ARG A 133 26.73 -21.07 -30.67
C ARG A 133 27.72 -21.91 -31.46
N SER A 134 27.89 -21.61 -32.74
CA SER A 134 28.84 -22.35 -33.59
C SER A 134 30.30 -22.14 -33.20
N LEU A 135 30.60 -21.05 -32.49
CA LEU A 135 31.94 -20.74 -32.00
C LEU A 135 32.15 -21.41 -30.64
N CYS A 136 31.53 -20.92 -29.56
CA CYS A 136 31.80 -21.41 -28.20
C CYS A 136 30.54 -21.91 -27.49
N GLY A 137 29.59 -22.49 -28.23
CA GLY A 137 28.33 -22.97 -27.64
C GLY A 137 27.56 -21.88 -26.91
N GLU A 138 26.91 -22.23 -25.80
CA GLU A 138 26.12 -21.28 -25.01
C GLU A 138 26.99 -20.28 -24.23
N ASP A 139 28.24 -20.64 -23.90
CA ASP A 139 29.21 -19.74 -23.28
C ASP A 139 29.52 -18.55 -24.20
N GLY A 140 29.56 -18.79 -25.51
CA GLY A 140 29.73 -17.74 -26.52
C GLY A 140 28.61 -16.70 -26.50
N ILE A 141 27.37 -17.11 -26.20
CA ILE A 141 26.23 -16.19 -26.06
C ILE A 141 26.38 -15.34 -24.80
N VAL A 142 26.73 -15.96 -23.67
CA VAL A 142 26.92 -15.23 -22.40
C VAL A 142 28.07 -14.23 -22.53
N TYR A 143 29.16 -14.61 -23.20
CA TYR A 143 30.26 -13.71 -23.51
C TYR A 143 29.81 -12.51 -24.35
N ALA A 144 29.06 -12.75 -25.44
CA ALA A 144 28.53 -11.68 -26.28
C ALA A 144 27.61 -10.72 -25.51
N ILE A 145 26.73 -11.25 -24.65
CA ILE A 145 25.86 -10.47 -23.78
C ILE A 145 26.69 -9.57 -22.85
N CYS A 146 27.75 -10.10 -22.22
CA CYS A 146 28.60 -9.32 -21.31
C CYS A 146 29.35 -8.20 -22.05
N GLU A 147 29.92 -8.50 -23.21
CA GLU A 147 30.67 -7.52 -24.01
C GLU A 147 29.79 -6.41 -24.57
N LEU A 148 28.57 -6.75 -25.02
CA LEU A 148 27.61 -5.77 -25.51
C LEU A 148 27.00 -4.94 -24.37
N GLN A 149 26.89 -5.52 -23.16
CA GLN A 149 26.45 -4.78 -21.98
C GLN A 149 27.40 -3.62 -21.62
N GLU A 150 28.69 -3.69 -21.97
CA GLU A 150 29.60 -2.56 -21.79
C GLU A 150 29.21 -1.33 -22.63
N GLU A 151 28.59 -1.53 -23.79
CA GLU A 151 28.06 -0.42 -24.60
C GLU A 151 26.83 0.21 -23.92
N CYS A 152 25.99 -0.58 -23.27
CA CYS A 152 24.91 -0.05 -22.41
C CYS A 152 25.50 0.73 -21.22
N ASP A 153 26.48 0.17 -20.52
CA ASP A 153 27.16 0.81 -19.39
C ASP A 153 27.86 2.12 -19.77
N SER A 154 28.34 2.22 -21.00
CA SER A 154 28.94 3.45 -21.54
C SER A 154 27.89 4.42 -22.06
N ARG A 155 27.17 4.05 -23.13
CA ARG A 155 26.27 4.95 -23.86
C ARG A 155 24.95 5.16 -23.14
N GLY A 156 24.33 4.11 -22.59
CA GLY A 156 23.10 4.21 -21.80
C GLY A 156 23.27 5.13 -20.59
N SER A 157 24.40 5.00 -19.89
CA SER A 157 24.75 5.89 -18.79
C SER A 157 24.89 7.34 -19.22
N MET A 158 25.46 7.58 -20.39
CA MET A 158 25.62 8.94 -20.90
C MET A 158 24.28 9.56 -21.35
N ILE A 159 23.38 8.77 -21.94
CA ILE A 159 22.01 9.19 -22.26
C ILE A 159 21.29 9.64 -20.99
N LEU A 160 21.30 8.84 -19.93
CA LEU A 160 20.63 9.18 -18.67
C LEU A 160 21.28 10.38 -17.96
N LYS A 161 22.61 10.47 -17.93
CA LYS A 161 23.29 11.66 -17.39
C LYS A 161 22.90 12.92 -18.16
N LYS A 162 22.82 12.82 -19.49
CA LYS A 162 22.44 13.95 -20.33
C LYS A 162 20.99 14.36 -20.14
N TYR A 163 20.09 13.40 -19.92
CA TYR A 163 18.71 13.66 -19.52
C TYR A 163 18.64 14.46 -18.21
N MET A 164 19.36 14.00 -17.16
CA MET A 164 19.38 14.67 -15.87
C MET A 164 19.90 16.12 -15.95
N GLU A 165 20.91 16.36 -16.80
CA GLU A 165 21.41 17.71 -17.12
C GLU A 165 20.37 18.54 -17.86
N TYR A 166 19.78 18.00 -18.93
CA TYR A 166 18.82 18.71 -19.79
C TYR A 166 17.60 19.19 -19.00
N ARG A 167 17.04 18.31 -18.16
CA ARG A 167 15.91 18.63 -17.29
C ARG A 167 16.33 19.37 -16.01
N SER A 168 17.63 19.58 -15.78
CA SER A 168 18.16 20.25 -14.60
C SER A 168 17.65 19.68 -13.27
N LEU A 169 17.54 18.35 -13.17
CA LEU A 169 16.91 17.67 -12.02
C LEU A 169 17.60 17.98 -10.68
N ALA A 170 18.91 18.19 -10.69
CA ALA A 170 19.68 18.58 -9.51
C ALA A 170 19.29 19.97 -9.00
N LYS A 171 19.00 20.92 -9.90
CA LYS A 171 18.52 22.26 -9.54
C LYS A 171 17.10 22.17 -8.98
N LEU A 172 16.22 21.44 -9.67
CA LEU A 172 14.83 21.27 -9.26
C LEU A 172 14.72 20.63 -7.86
N THR A 173 15.48 19.57 -7.60
CA THR A 173 15.48 18.93 -6.26
C THR A 173 16.10 19.81 -5.18
N SER A 174 17.11 20.62 -5.50
CA SER A 174 17.63 21.65 -4.59
C SER A 174 16.58 22.71 -4.23
N GLU A 175 15.83 23.20 -5.21
CA GLU A 175 14.72 24.14 -5.02
C GLU A 175 13.63 23.54 -4.13
N ILE A 176 13.22 22.29 -4.39
CA ILE A 176 12.25 21.55 -3.57
C ILE A 176 12.74 21.40 -2.12
N ASN A 177 13.99 21.02 -1.91
CA ASN A 177 14.54 20.83 -0.57
C ASN A 177 14.65 22.16 0.18
N SER A 178 15.04 23.24 -0.51
CA SER A 178 15.02 24.59 0.05
C SER A 178 13.61 25.01 0.45
N TYR A 179 12.63 24.78 -0.43
CA TYR A 179 11.22 25.05 -0.16
C TYR A 179 10.73 24.30 1.09
N LYS A 180 11.01 22.98 1.20
CA LYS A 180 10.68 22.17 2.37
C LYS A 180 11.29 22.73 3.67
N SER A 181 12.54 23.19 3.64
CA SER A 181 13.19 23.78 4.82
C SER A 181 12.61 25.14 5.23
N ASN A 182 12.05 25.89 4.27
CA ASN A 182 11.56 27.25 4.43
C ASN A 182 10.03 27.34 4.52
N LEU A 183 9.32 26.23 4.81
CA LEU A 183 7.85 26.16 4.90
C LEU A 183 7.22 27.17 5.87
N LEU A 184 7.98 27.71 6.83
CA LEU A 184 7.53 28.73 7.79
C LEU A 184 7.71 30.18 7.29
N SER A 185 8.36 30.38 6.15
CA SER A 185 8.59 31.70 5.56
C SER A 185 7.47 32.08 4.60
N VAL A 186 6.85 33.23 4.84
CA VAL A 186 5.73 33.72 4.04
C VAL A 186 6.23 34.17 2.66
N GLY A 187 5.67 33.59 1.59
CA GLY A 187 5.89 34.05 0.21
C GLY A 187 6.85 33.22 -0.65
N VAL A 188 7.31 32.05 -0.20
CA VAL A 188 8.06 31.12 -1.05
C VAL A 188 7.06 30.22 -1.79
N GLU A 189 6.89 30.42 -3.09
CA GLU A 189 6.18 29.48 -3.96
C GLU A 189 7.16 28.39 -4.42
N GLY A 190 6.79 27.13 -4.21
CA GLY A 190 7.54 25.99 -4.74
C GLY A 190 7.30 25.79 -6.24
N PRO A 191 8.02 24.85 -6.88
CA PRO A 191 7.76 24.46 -8.27
C PRO A 191 6.31 24.02 -8.49
N ASP A 192 5.76 24.23 -9.69
CA ASP A 192 4.40 23.76 -10.02
C ASP A 192 4.36 22.22 -10.02
N PRO A 193 3.49 21.58 -9.21
CA PRO A 193 3.37 20.12 -9.19
C PRO A 193 3.08 19.50 -10.56
N ARG A 194 2.45 20.22 -11.49
CA ARG A 194 2.17 19.74 -12.85
C ARG A 194 3.42 19.61 -13.68
N ASP A 195 4.36 20.54 -13.54
CA ASP A 195 5.64 20.47 -14.24
C ASP A 195 6.50 19.33 -13.67
N VAL A 196 6.40 19.09 -12.36
CA VAL A 196 7.06 17.95 -11.69
C VAL A 196 6.49 16.62 -12.18
N GLU A 197 5.18 16.51 -12.37
CA GLU A 197 4.51 15.30 -12.88
C GLU A 197 5.04 14.86 -14.24
N LEU A 198 5.26 15.80 -15.17
CA LEU A 198 5.84 15.50 -16.48
C LEU A 198 7.22 14.82 -16.35
N TYR A 199 8.06 15.29 -15.44
CA TYR A 199 9.36 14.68 -15.19
C TYR A 199 9.27 13.33 -14.48
N LEU A 200 8.26 13.13 -13.63
CA LEU A 200 8.00 11.83 -13.00
C LEU A 200 7.65 10.79 -14.07
N GLU A 201 6.75 11.12 -15.00
CA GLU A 201 6.39 10.22 -16.10
C GLU A 201 7.57 9.88 -17.02
N GLU A 202 8.41 10.85 -17.36
CA GLU A 202 9.62 10.62 -18.15
C GLU A 202 10.64 9.74 -17.41
N ILE A 203 10.87 9.99 -16.12
CA ILE A 203 11.79 9.16 -15.30
C ILE A 203 11.26 7.72 -15.22
N LEU A 204 9.96 7.53 -14.97
CA LEU A 204 9.35 6.21 -14.88
C LEU A 204 9.51 5.41 -16.17
N GLN A 205 9.29 6.04 -17.33
CA GLN A 205 9.52 5.41 -18.62
C GLN A 205 10.98 4.99 -18.80
N LEU A 206 11.94 5.85 -18.44
CA LEU A 206 13.37 5.55 -18.54
C LEU A 206 13.79 4.42 -17.60
N THR A 207 13.29 4.41 -16.36
CA THR A 207 13.61 3.36 -15.37
C THR A 207 12.98 2.02 -15.74
N GLN A 208 11.71 2.01 -16.17
CA GLN A 208 11.01 0.79 -16.57
C GLN A 208 11.67 0.17 -17.80
N LEU A 209 12.02 0.99 -18.79
CA LEU A 209 12.73 0.54 -19.99
C LEU A 209 14.09 -0.09 -19.64
N GLY A 210 14.82 0.49 -18.68
CA GLY A 210 16.08 -0.06 -18.18
C GLY A 210 15.93 -1.40 -17.46
N GLU A 211 14.86 -1.56 -16.68
CA GLU A 211 14.54 -2.81 -16.01
C GLU A 211 14.09 -3.89 -16.99
N ASP A 212 13.18 -3.56 -17.93
CA ASP A 212 12.70 -4.49 -18.97
C ASP A 212 13.86 -5.06 -19.79
N TYR A 213 14.81 -4.20 -20.17
CA TYR A 213 16.04 -4.61 -20.84
C TYR A 213 16.88 -5.55 -19.95
N THR A 214 17.06 -5.19 -18.68
CA THR A 214 17.87 -5.98 -17.74
C THR A 214 17.25 -7.36 -17.50
N GLU A 215 15.95 -7.43 -17.25
CA GLU A 215 15.24 -8.70 -17.01
C GLU A 215 15.21 -9.56 -18.27
N PHE A 216 15.02 -8.96 -19.46
CA PHE A 216 15.11 -9.69 -20.72
C PHE A 216 16.49 -10.36 -20.90
N MET A 217 17.57 -9.60 -20.72
CA MET A 217 18.93 -10.11 -20.91
C MET A 217 19.31 -11.15 -19.85
N VAL A 218 18.92 -10.93 -18.59
CA VAL A 218 19.13 -11.88 -17.49
C VAL A 218 18.29 -13.15 -17.68
N SER A 219 17.05 -13.03 -18.14
CA SER A 219 16.19 -14.17 -18.47
C SER A 219 16.79 -15.00 -19.61
N LYS A 220 17.32 -14.33 -20.65
CA LYS A 220 18.05 -15.00 -21.74
C LYS A 220 19.24 -15.79 -21.21
N ILE A 221 20.08 -15.20 -20.36
CA ILE A 221 21.21 -15.93 -19.72
C ILE A 221 20.69 -17.14 -18.92
N ARG A 222 19.62 -16.98 -18.14
CA ARG A 222 19.04 -18.06 -17.32
C ARG A 222 18.45 -19.21 -18.15
N SER A 223 18.02 -18.93 -19.37
CA SER A 223 17.46 -19.94 -20.28
C SER A 223 18.51 -20.88 -20.90
N LEU A 224 19.79 -20.52 -20.81
CA LEU A 224 20.90 -21.32 -21.30
C LEU A 224 21.25 -22.42 -20.29
N THR A 225 21.41 -23.65 -20.76
CA THR A 225 21.52 -24.88 -19.94
C THR A 225 22.91 -25.51 -19.93
N SER A 226 23.73 -25.24 -20.95
CA SER A 226 25.07 -25.80 -21.13
C SER A 226 26.14 -24.71 -20.99
N VAL A 227 25.97 -23.81 -20.02
CA VAL A 227 26.90 -22.72 -19.71
C VAL A 227 27.75 -23.10 -18.51
N ASP A 228 28.99 -22.61 -18.46
CA ASP A 228 29.82 -22.65 -17.26
C ASP A 228 29.05 -22.09 -16.04
N PRO A 229 28.97 -22.83 -14.92
CA PRO A 229 28.31 -22.40 -13.70
C PRO A 229 28.73 -21.01 -13.16
N GLU A 230 29.94 -20.54 -13.45
CA GLU A 230 30.43 -19.23 -12.98
C GLU A 230 30.03 -18.07 -13.91
N LEU A 231 29.82 -18.33 -15.20
CA LEU A 231 29.58 -17.31 -16.23
C LEU A 231 28.19 -16.65 -16.07
N GLY A 232 27.15 -17.43 -15.80
CA GLY A 232 25.78 -16.93 -15.60
C GLY A 232 25.64 -15.95 -14.42
N PRO A 233 26.10 -16.32 -13.20
CA PRO A 233 26.11 -15.43 -12.04
C PRO A 233 26.97 -14.18 -12.25
N ARG A 234 28.13 -14.31 -12.90
CA ARG A 234 29.00 -13.18 -13.21
C ARG A 234 28.33 -12.18 -14.15
N ALA A 235 27.69 -12.68 -15.20
CA ALA A 235 26.94 -11.86 -16.15
C ALA A 235 25.79 -11.13 -15.45
N THR A 236 24.98 -11.86 -14.67
CA THR A 236 23.87 -11.26 -13.90
C THR A 236 24.35 -10.16 -12.95
N LYS A 237 25.51 -10.37 -12.31
CA LYS A 237 26.13 -9.36 -11.45
C LYS A 237 26.58 -8.13 -12.25
N ALA A 238 27.10 -8.30 -13.47
CA ALA A 238 27.51 -7.20 -14.32
C ALA A 238 26.34 -6.25 -14.65
N PHE A 239 25.16 -6.78 -14.98
CA PHE A 239 23.95 -5.98 -15.18
C PHE A 239 23.55 -5.19 -13.93
N ARG A 240 23.56 -5.85 -12.77
CA ARG A 240 23.08 -5.24 -11.51
C ARG A 240 24.05 -4.25 -10.88
N SER A 241 25.36 -4.37 -11.17
CA SER A 241 26.41 -3.53 -10.57
C SER A 241 27.20 -2.66 -11.56
N GLY A 242 26.81 -2.73 -12.84
CA GLY A 242 27.37 -1.95 -13.93
C GLY A 242 27.15 -0.45 -13.77
N ASN A 243 27.81 0.32 -14.63
CA ASN A 243 27.72 1.78 -14.59
C ASN A 243 26.29 2.26 -14.92
N PHE A 244 25.59 1.60 -15.83
CA PHE A 244 24.21 1.95 -16.17
C PHE A 244 23.28 1.82 -14.96
N SER A 245 23.35 0.68 -14.25
CA SER A 245 22.58 0.45 -13.02
C SER A 245 22.82 1.53 -11.97
N LYS A 246 24.07 1.99 -11.79
CA LYS A 246 24.38 3.09 -10.86
C LYS A 246 23.69 4.40 -11.27
N VAL A 247 23.70 4.74 -12.56
CA VAL A 247 23.03 5.95 -13.05
C VAL A 247 21.50 5.82 -12.96
N VAL A 248 20.95 4.61 -13.14
CA VAL A 248 19.53 4.32 -12.89
C VAL A 248 19.18 4.52 -11.41
N GLN A 249 20.08 4.18 -10.49
CA GLN A 249 19.89 4.48 -9.07
C GLN A 249 19.94 5.98 -8.78
N ASP A 250 20.83 6.74 -9.44
CA ASP A 250 20.93 8.19 -9.31
C ASP A 250 19.63 8.90 -9.77
N ILE A 251 19.11 8.54 -10.95
CA ILE A 251 17.84 9.09 -11.46
C ILE A 251 16.64 8.69 -10.58
N THR A 252 16.65 7.48 -10.02
CA THR A 252 15.66 7.04 -9.02
C THR A 252 15.74 7.88 -7.73
N GLY A 253 16.95 8.29 -7.33
CA GLY A 253 17.14 9.22 -6.21
C GLY A 253 16.46 10.57 -6.43
N TYR A 254 16.52 11.11 -7.65
CA TYR A 254 15.76 12.31 -8.02
C TYR A 254 14.26 12.04 -8.00
N TYR A 255 13.80 10.92 -8.59
CA TYR A 255 12.39 10.52 -8.59
C TYR A 255 11.79 10.55 -7.18
N VAL A 256 12.44 9.95 -6.18
CA VAL A 256 11.91 9.89 -4.80
C VAL A 256 11.66 11.28 -4.23
N ILE A 257 12.55 12.25 -4.49
CA ILE A 257 12.38 13.63 -4.00
C ILE A 257 11.22 14.32 -4.70
N LEU A 258 11.11 14.16 -6.03
CA LEU A 258 10.05 14.72 -6.85
C LEU A 258 8.68 14.14 -6.49
N GLU A 259 8.58 12.81 -6.38
CA GLU A 259 7.36 12.09 -6.06
C GLU A 259 6.86 12.47 -4.66
N GLY A 260 7.78 12.55 -3.69
CA GLY A 260 7.46 13.00 -2.34
C GLY A 260 6.98 14.45 -2.31
N PHE A 261 7.56 15.35 -3.10
CA PHE A 261 7.06 16.72 -3.22
C PHE A 261 5.67 16.78 -3.87
N PHE A 262 5.50 16.11 -5.00
CA PHE A 262 4.23 16.01 -5.72
C PHE A 262 3.11 15.50 -4.81
N MET A 263 3.38 14.43 -4.06
CA MET A 263 2.42 13.83 -3.13
C MET A 263 1.98 14.82 -2.05
N VAL A 264 2.93 15.47 -1.37
CA VAL A 264 2.65 16.43 -0.29
C VAL A 264 1.78 17.58 -0.81
N GLU A 265 2.17 18.20 -1.93
CA GLU A 265 1.46 19.37 -2.45
C GLU A 265 0.06 19.02 -2.96
N ASN A 266 -0.13 17.87 -3.61
CA ASN A 266 -1.45 17.44 -4.06
C ASN A 266 -2.36 17.04 -2.88
N VAL A 267 -1.83 16.40 -1.84
CA VAL A 267 -2.60 16.12 -0.62
C VAL A 267 -3.02 17.41 0.08
N ARG A 268 -2.12 18.39 0.24
CA ARG A 268 -2.44 19.71 0.80
C ARG A 268 -3.49 20.43 -0.02
N LYS A 269 -3.38 20.39 -1.35
CA LYS A 269 -4.36 20.97 -2.25
C LYS A 269 -5.72 20.30 -2.10
N ALA A 270 -5.78 18.97 -2.05
CA ALA A 270 -7.01 18.21 -1.82
C ALA A 270 -7.68 18.58 -0.50
N ILE A 271 -6.91 18.72 0.59
CA ILE A 271 -7.43 19.19 1.89
C ILE A 271 -7.96 20.63 1.80
N LYS A 272 -7.29 21.50 1.04
CA LYS A 272 -7.67 22.92 0.93
C LYS A 272 -8.94 23.14 0.11
N ILE A 273 -9.16 22.32 -0.93
CA ILE A 273 -10.34 22.40 -1.80
C ILE A 273 -11.47 21.46 -1.34
N ASP A 274 -11.39 20.95 -0.10
CA ASP A 274 -12.38 20.04 0.50
C ASP A 274 -13.82 20.55 0.31
N GLU A 275 -14.63 19.76 -0.40
CA GLU A 275 -16.01 20.10 -0.72
C GLU A 275 -16.97 19.00 -0.25
N HIS A 276 -18.18 19.41 0.15
CA HIS A 276 -19.23 18.46 0.47
C HIS A 276 -19.84 17.92 -0.83
N VAL A 277 -19.81 16.61 -1.01
CA VAL A 277 -20.34 15.94 -2.19
C VAL A 277 -21.83 15.69 -1.99
N LEU A 278 -22.65 16.13 -2.95
CA LEU A 278 -24.10 15.88 -2.92
C LEU A 278 -24.38 14.38 -2.83
N ASP A 279 -25.33 14.01 -1.97
CA ASP A 279 -25.72 12.61 -1.69
C ASP A 279 -24.59 11.73 -1.09
N SER A 280 -23.47 12.33 -0.67
CA SER A 280 -22.40 11.63 0.07
C SER A 280 -22.44 11.93 1.56
N LEU A 281 -22.04 10.94 2.35
CA LEU A 281 -21.84 11.05 3.80
C LEU A 281 -20.43 11.53 4.18
N THR A 282 -19.53 11.62 3.20
CA THR A 282 -18.16 12.11 3.34
C THR A 282 -17.93 13.34 2.47
N THR A 283 -16.79 14.00 2.66
CA THR A 283 -16.33 15.06 1.76
C THR A 283 -15.38 14.52 0.68
N SER A 284 -15.15 15.30 -0.38
CA SER A 284 -14.26 14.93 -1.49
C SER A 284 -12.83 14.65 -1.03
N MET A 285 -12.38 15.31 0.05
CA MET A 285 -11.04 15.17 0.61
C MET A 285 -10.64 13.72 0.88
N VAL A 286 -11.57 12.85 1.31
CA VAL A 286 -11.26 11.44 1.58
C VAL A 286 -10.84 10.73 0.29
N ASP A 287 -11.67 10.83 -0.75
CA ASP A 287 -11.41 10.18 -2.03
C ASP A 287 -10.18 10.79 -2.73
N ASP A 288 -10.08 12.13 -2.75
CA ASP A 288 -9.01 12.86 -3.41
C ASP A 288 -7.63 12.54 -2.79
N VAL A 289 -7.52 12.53 -1.45
CA VAL A 289 -6.26 12.21 -0.76
C VAL A 289 -5.86 10.76 -1.02
N PHE A 290 -6.77 9.81 -0.86
CA PHE A 290 -6.44 8.40 -1.06
C PHE A 290 -6.15 8.07 -2.54
N TYR A 291 -6.78 8.75 -3.49
CA TYR A 291 -6.45 8.65 -4.91
C TYR A 291 -5.02 9.11 -5.19
N VAL A 292 -4.60 10.26 -4.66
CA VAL A 292 -3.22 10.76 -4.81
C VAL A 292 -2.22 9.78 -4.20
N LEU A 293 -2.45 9.32 -2.97
CA LEU A 293 -1.56 8.38 -2.29
C LEU A 293 -1.43 7.06 -3.05
N GLN A 294 -2.55 6.51 -3.53
CA GLN A 294 -2.59 5.30 -4.34
C GLN A 294 -1.79 5.49 -5.63
N SER A 295 -2.05 6.58 -6.38
CA SER A 295 -1.35 6.89 -7.63
C SER A 295 0.17 6.93 -7.43
N CYS A 296 0.63 7.67 -6.43
CA CYS A 296 2.07 7.81 -6.15
C CYS A 296 2.72 6.48 -5.73
N CYS A 297 2.04 5.67 -4.92
CA CYS A 297 2.56 4.36 -4.51
C CYS A 297 2.61 3.37 -5.68
N ARG A 298 1.63 3.40 -6.60
CA ARG A 298 1.66 2.58 -7.82
C ARG A 298 2.77 2.99 -8.78
N ARG A 299 2.98 4.31 -8.94
CA ARG A 299 4.10 4.84 -9.72
C ARG A 299 5.45 4.39 -9.13
N SER A 300 5.60 4.42 -7.81
CA SER A 300 6.87 4.01 -7.17
C SER A 300 7.18 2.52 -7.40
N ILE A 301 6.17 1.65 -7.43
CA ILE A 301 6.33 0.24 -7.79
C ILE A 301 6.86 0.09 -9.22
N SER A 302 6.41 0.93 -10.13
CA SER A 302 6.86 0.94 -11.54
C SER A 302 8.32 1.38 -11.72
N THR A 303 8.99 1.89 -10.67
CA THR A 303 10.45 2.10 -10.71
C THR A 303 11.25 0.79 -10.59
N SER A 304 10.59 -0.32 -10.24
CA SER A 304 11.22 -1.61 -9.94
C SER A 304 12.34 -1.53 -8.88
N ASN A 305 12.33 -0.47 -8.06
CA ASN A 305 13.31 -0.22 -7.01
C ASN A 305 12.65 -0.24 -5.63
N ILE A 306 12.96 -1.25 -4.84
CA ILE A 306 12.40 -1.43 -3.50
C ILE A 306 12.66 -0.23 -2.56
N ASN A 307 13.80 0.44 -2.69
CA ASN A 307 14.11 1.59 -1.83
C ASN A 307 13.26 2.81 -2.20
N SER A 308 12.93 2.98 -3.48
CA SER A 308 11.99 4.01 -3.95
C SER A 308 10.59 3.77 -3.38
N VAL A 309 10.10 2.53 -3.48
CA VAL A 309 8.79 2.13 -2.93
C VAL A 309 8.71 2.42 -1.43
N ILE A 310 9.71 1.99 -0.66
CA ILE A 310 9.76 2.23 0.79
C ILE A 310 9.76 3.73 1.10
N ALA A 311 10.56 4.53 0.40
CA ALA A 311 10.62 5.98 0.66
C ALA A 311 9.29 6.70 0.36
N VAL A 312 8.62 6.33 -0.73
CA VAL A 312 7.31 6.87 -1.10
C VAL A 312 6.22 6.42 -0.12
N LEU A 313 6.23 5.14 0.29
CA LEU A 313 5.32 4.61 1.31
C LEU A 313 5.48 5.29 2.66
N SER A 314 6.72 5.48 3.13
CA SER A 314 6.98 6.21 4.38
C SER A 314 6.49 7.66 4.30
N SER A 315 6.59 8.29 3.12
CA SER A 315 6.05 9.64 2.90
C SER A 315 4.51 9.66 2.99
N ALA A 316 3.84 8.66 2.39
CA ALA A 316 2.39 8.51 2.47
C ALA A 316 1.91 8.28 3.92
N VAL A 317 2.56 7.39 4.67
CA VAL A 317 2.26 7.13 6.09
C VAL A 317 2.45 8.39 6.92
N SER A 318 3.55 9.12 6.71
CA SER A 318 3.82 10.39 7.40
C SER A 318 2.73 11.42 7.15
N LEU A 319 2.30 11.61 5.89
CA LEU A 319 1.22 12.54 5.54
C LEU A 319 -0.12 12.16 6.17
N LEU A 320 -0.46 10.87 6.14
CA LEU A 320 -1.69 10.37 6.78
C LEU A 320 -1.66 10.57 8.30
N GLY A 321 -0.51 10.35 8.93
CA GLY A 321 -0.32 10.49 10.38
C GLY A 321 -0.23 11.94 10.87
N SER A 322 0.09 12.89 9.99
CA SER A 322 0.30 14.31 10.33
C SER A 322 -0.81 15.21 9.74
N GLU A 323 -0.58 15.83 8.60
CA GLU A 323 -1.43 16.88 8.00
C GLU A 323 -2.87 16.39 7.75
N TYR A 324 -3.03 15.17 7.24
CA TYR A 324 -4.35 14.60 6.99
C TYR A 324 -5.11 14.28 8.30
N SER A 325 -4.42 13.68 9.28
CA SER A 325 -4.98 13.40 10.60
C SER A 325 -5.41 14.69 11.31
N GLU A 326 -4.63 15.76 11.18
CA GLU A 326 -4.96 17.07 11.72
C GLU A 326 -6.18 17.67 11.02
N ALA A 327 -6.24 17.62 9.69
CA ALA A 327 -7.39 18.09 8.90
C ALA A 327 -8.69 17.36 9.29
N LEU A 328 -8.63 16.04 9.47
CA LEU A 328 -9.76 15.24 9.96
C LEU A 328 -10.23 15.70 11.34
N GLN A 329 -9.31 16.00 12.26
CA GLN A 329 -9.66 16.31 13.65
C GLN A 329 -10.02 17.77 13.89
N GLN A 330 -9.60 18.69 13.01
CA GLN A 330 -9.77 20.13 13.20
C GLN A 330 -11.23 20.52 13.44
N LYS A 331 -12.16 19.96 12.65
CA LYS A 331 -13.60 20.24 12.74
C LYS A 331 -14.24 19.70 14.03
N MET A 332 -13.64 18.68 14.67
CA MET A 332 -14.12 18.13 15.96
C MET A 332 -13.73 18.96 17.18
N ARG A 333 -12.78 19.91 17.05
CA ARG A 333 -12.29 20.75 18.16
C ARG A 333 -13.22 21.92 18.50
N GLU A 334 -14.49 21.84 18.11
CA GLU A 334 -15.47 22.90 18.30
C GLU A 334 -15.73 23.17 19.80
N PRO A 335 -15.43 24.39 20.31
CA PRO A 335 -15.74 24.75 21.69
C PRO A 335 -17.26 24.84 21.89
N ASN A 336 -17.76 24.22 22.96
CA ASN A 336 -19.19 24.19 23.31
C ASN A 336 -20.08 23.53 22.24
N LEU A 337 -19.67 22.35 21.77
CA LEU A 337 -20.40 21.54 20.80
C LEU A 337 -21.90 21.38 21.15
N GLY A 338 -22.22 21.07 22.41
CA GLY A 338 -23.61 20.89 22.85
C GLY A 338 -24.49 22.13 22.70
N GLY A 339 -23.93 23.33 22.92
CA GLY A 339 -24.66 24.58 22.70
C GLY A 339 -24.99 24.77 21.21
N LYS A 340 -24.02 24.53 20.32
CA LYS A 340 -24.22 24.66 18.87
C LYS A 340 -25.18 23.61 18.31
N LEU A 341 -25.14 22.38 18.81
CA LEU A 341 -25.99 21.28 18.34
C LEU A 341 -27.44 21.37 18.82
N PHE A 342 -27.75 22.13 19.86
CA PHE A 342 -29.10 22.10 20.43
C PHE A 342 -29.74 23.47 20.69
N LEU A 343 -28.97 24.56 20.71
CA LEU A 343 -29.46 25.89 21.07
C LEU A 343 -29.28 26.94 19.95
N GLY A 344 -28.63 26.58 18.84
CA GLY A 344 -28.20 27.50 17.78
C GLY A 344 -29.20 27.80 16.65
N GLY A 345 -30.48 27.43 16.77
CA GLY A 345 -31.48 27.65 15.72
C GLY A 345 -31.10 27.00 14.38
N VAL A 346 -31.10 27.75 13.27
CA VAL A 346 -30.74 27.24 11.93
C VAL A 346 -29.28 26.74 11.84
N GLY A 347 -28.38 27.28 12.67
CA GLY A 347 -26.98 26.84 12.72
C GLY A 347 -26.78 25.41 13.25
N VAL A 348 -27.77 24.88 13.98
CA VAL A 348 -27.75 23.52 14.56
C VAL A 348 -27.59 22.46 13.48
N GLN A 349 -28.40 22.54 12.42
CA GLN A 349 -28.40 21.53 11.37
C GLN A 349 -27.07 21.51 10.62
N LYS A 350 -26.54 22.69 10.28
CA LYS A 350 -25.25 22.80 9.60
C LYS A 350 -24.11 22.22 10.46
N THR A 351 -24.00 22.61 11.72
CA THR A 351 -22.96 22.08 12.61
C THR A 351 -23.13 20.58 12.85
N GLY A 352 -24.37 20.09 12.97
CA GLY A 352 -24.65 18.67 13.09
C GLY A 352 -24.17 17.86 11.88
N ILE A 353 -24.45 18.34 10.67
CA ILE A 353 -23.97 17.73 9.41
C ILE A 353 -22.44 17.76 9.36
N GLU A 354 -21.80 18.89 9.68
CA GLU A 354 -20.33 19.01 9.66
C GLU A 354 -19.65 18.03 10.61
N ILE A 355 -20.19 17.87 11.82
CA ILE A 355 -19.66 16.94 12.84
C ILE A 355 -19.89 15.48 12.40
N ALA A 356 -21.10 15.15 11.93
CA ALA A 356 -21.39 13.82 11.42
C ALA A 356 -20.49 13.44 10.24
N THR A 357 -20.32 14.37 9.28
CA THR A 357 -19.43 14.20 8.12
C THR A 357 -17.98 14.01 8.56
N THR A 358 -17.53 14.74 9.58
CA THR A 358 -16.17 14.58 10.12
C THR A 358 -15.93 13.19 10.71
N LEU A 359 -16.90 12.67 11.47
CA LEU A 359 -16.85 11.30 12.00
C LEU A 359 -16.90 10.25 10.87
N ASN A 360 -17.71 10.49 9.83
CA ASN A 360 -17.76 9.62 8.65
C ASN A 360 -16.42 9.61 7.90
N ASN A 361 -15.80 10.78 7.71
CA ASN A 361 -14.49 10.88 7.08
C ASN A 361 -13.43 10.08 7.85
N MET A 362 -13.43 10.14 9.19
CA MET A 362 -12.50 9.33 10.01
C MET A 362 -12.75 7.82 9.87
N ASP A 363 -14.01 7.39 9.86
CA ASP A 363 -14.41 5.99 9.69
C ASP A 363 -13.94 5.45 8.33
N VAL A 364 -14.35 6.12 7.25
CA VAL A 364 -14.01 5.73 5.87
C VAL A 364 -12.50 5.81 5.62
N SER A 365 -11.81 6.83 6.14
CA SER A 365 -10.35 6.92 6.06
C SER A 365 -9.64 5.75 6.73
N SER A 366 -10.21 5.23 7.84
CA SER A 366 -9.64 4.07 8.52
C SER A 366 -9.73 2.81 7.66
N GLU A 367 -10.81 2.65 6.88
CA GLU A 367 -10.96 1.56 5.93
C GLU A 367 -10.07 1.75 4.71
N TYR A 368 -9.99 2.97 4.17
CA TYR A 368 -9.20 3.27 2.98
C TYR A 368 -7.71 3.08 3.23
N ALA A 369 -7.21 3.42 4.42
CA ALA A 369 -5.84 3.11 4.83
C ALA A 369 -5.55 1.59 4.77
N LEU A 370 -6.48 0.74 5.20
CA LEU A 370 -6.33 -0.71 5.12
C LEU A 370 -6.43 -1.23 3.68
N LYS A 371 -7.33 -0.67 2.86
CA LYS A 371 -7.45 -1.01 1.44
C LYS A 371 -6.16 -0.68 0.68
N LEU A 372 -5.65 0.54 0.85
CA LEU A 372 -4.37 0.97 0.28
C LEU A 372 -3.23 0.06 0.72
N ARG A 373 -3.19 -0.33 2.00
CA ARG A 373 -2.20 -1.28 2.51
C ARG A 373 -2.23 -2.60 1.75
N HIS A 374 -3.41 -3.21 1.63
CA HIS A 374 -3.56 -4.51 0.97
C HIS A 374 -3.25 -4.45 -0.52
N GLU A 375 -3.70 -3.41 -1.21
CA GLU A 375 -3.44 -3.23 -2.64
C GLU A 375 -1.94 -3.08 -2.93
N ILE A 376 -1.23 -2.26 -2.15
CA ILE A 376 0.21 -2.09 -2.34
C ILE A 376 0.99 -3.36 -1.95
N GLU A 377 0.57 -4.08 -0.91
CA GLU A 377 1.17 -5.37 -0.55
C GLU A 377 1.06 -6.39 -1.68
N GLU A 378 -0.11 -6.48 -2.32
CA GLU A 378 -0.36 -7.38 -3.45
C GLU A 378 0.51 -7.02 -4.65
N GLN A 379 0.52 -5.75 -5.08
CA GLN A 379 1.32 -5.31 -6.24
C GLN A 379 2.83 -5.45 -5.97
N CYS A 380 3.31 -5.18 -4.76
CA CYS A 380 4.70 -5.40 -4.41
C CYS A 380 5.07 -6.89 -4.39
N ALA A 381 4.15 -7.79 -4.03
CA ALA A 381 4.43 -9.22 -4.04
C ALA A 381 4.64 -9.78 -5.46
N GLU A 382 4.00 -9.18 -6.46
CA GLU A 382 4.16 -9.52 -7.89
C GLU A 382 5.51 -9.03 -8.43
N VAL A 383 5.88 -7.76 -8.14
CA VAL A 383 7.10 -7.14 -8.68
C VAL A 383 8.36 -7.56 -7.90
N PHE A 384 8.26 -7.75 -6.58
CA PHE A 384 9.38 -8.11 -5.70
C PHE A 384 9.18 -9.51 -5.09
N PRO A 385 9.56 -10.59 -5.79
CA PRO A 385 9.34 -11.96 -5.31
C PRO A 385 10.29 -12.36 -4.16
N ALA A 386 11.40 -11.64 -3.96
CA ALA A 386 12.40 -11.97 -2.96
C ALA A 386 11.83 -11.86 -1.53
N PRO A 387 12.00 -12.87 -0.66
CA PRO A 387 11.45 -12.84 0.69
C PRO A 387 11.93 -11.63 1.52
N ALA A 388 13.20 -11.25 1.39
CA ALA A 388 13.77 -10.10 2.10
C ALA A 388 13.08 -8.78 1.72
N ASP A 389 12.76 -8.59 0.44
CA ASP A 389 12.09 -7.38 -0.04
C ASP A 389 10.63 -7.35 0.43
N ARG A 390 9.94 -8.49 0.38
CA ARG A 390 8.57 -8.63 0.90
C ARG A 390 8.47 -8.27 2.38
N GLU A 391 9.41 -8.73 3.20
CA GLU A 391 9.43 -8.39 4.62
C GLU A 391 9.70 -6.90 4.86
N ARG A 392 10.55 -6.26 4.06
CA ARG A 392 10.77 -4.80 4.15
C ARG A 392 9.52 -3.99 3.79
N VAL A 393 8.80 -4.38 2.72
CA VAL A 393 7.52 -3.75 2.35
C VAL A 393 6.50 -3.92 3.46
N LYS A 394 6.32 -5.15 3.95
CA LYS A 394 5.38 -5.46 5.05
C LYS A 394 5.67 -4.65 6.31
N SER A 395 6.95 -4.50 6.67
CA SER A 395 7.34 -3.67 7.81
C SER A 395 6.84 -2.24 7.65
N CYS A 396 7.02 -1.61 6.48
CA CYS A 396 6.55 -0.24 6.25
C CYS A 396 5.02 -0.15 6.19
N LEU A 397 4.37 -1.13 5.54
CA LEU A 397 2.91 -1.23 5.44
C LEU A 397 2.22 -1.49 6.79
N SER A 398 2.94 -2.03 7.78
CA SER A 398 2.42 -2.19 9.14
C SER A 398 2.08 -0.83 9.77
N GLU A 399 2.88 0.20 9.50
CA GLU A 399 2.66 1.57 9.98
C GLU A 399 1.36 2.16 9.43
N LEU A 400 1.00 1.83 8.17
CA LEU A 400 -0.29 2.22 7.59
C LEU A 400 -1.47 1.59 8.34
N GLY A 401 -1.30 0.37 8.85
CA GLY A 401 -2.23 -0.27 9.78
C GLY A 401 -2.33 0.46 11.12
N GLU A 402 -1.23 0.97 11.64
CA GLU A 402 -1.21 1.81 12.85
C GLU A 402 -1.92 3.15 12.63
N THR A 403 -1.78 3.75 11.46
CA THR A 403 -2.50 4.97 11.06
C THR A 403 -4.01 4.72 11.02
N SER A 404 -4.46 3.59 10.44
CA SER A 404 -5.87 3.18 10.50
C SER A 404 -6.38 3.07 11.93
N ASN A 405 -5.61 2.43 12.82
CA ASN A 405 -5.95 2.34 14.24
C ASN A 405 -6.01 3.73 14.92
N SER A 406 -5.16 4.65 14.50
CA SER A 406 -5.15 6.02 15.02
C SER A 406 -6.39 6.80 14.60
N PHE A 407 -6.86 6.64 13.35
CA PHE A 407 -8.14 7.20 12.90
C PHE A 407 -9.32 6.62 13.68
N LYS A 408 -9.34 5.31 13.94
CA LYS A 408 -10.38 4.68 14.79
C LYS A 408 -10.37 5.20 16.22
N LYS A 409 -9.19 5.46 16.80
CA LYS A 409 -9.08 6.09 18.12
C LYS A 409 -9.63 7.51 18.11
N ALA A 410 -9.28 8.32 17.12
CA ALA A 410 -9.80 9.68 16.97
C ALA A 410 -11.32 9.69 16.78
N LEU A 411 -11.85 8.76 15.97
CA LEU A 411 -13.29 8.53 15.79
C LEU A 411 -13.98 8.23 17.12
N ASN A 412 -13.44 7.30 17.93
CA ASN A 412 -14.02 6.96 19.23
C ASN A 412 -14.04 8.16 20.19
N VAL A 413 -12.96 8.94 20.26
CA VAL A 413 -12.92 10.17 21.06
C VAL A 413 -13.97 11.17 20.57
N GLY A 414 -14.11 11.30 19.25
CA GLY A 414 -15.13 12.14 18.63
C GLY A 414 -16.57 11.69 18.95
N MET A 415 -16.83 10.38 18.91
CA MET A 415 -18.11 9.79 19.28
C MET A 415 -18.44 10.01 20.76
N GLU A 416 -17.47 9.82 21.66
CA GLU A 416 -17.65 10.10 23.08
C GLU A 416 -17.97 11.56 23.34
N HIS A 417 -17.29 12.48 22.64
CA HIS A 417 -17.60 13.91 22.71
C HIS A 417 -19.02 14.19 22.23
N LEU A 418 -19.46 13.63 21.11
CA LEU A 418 -20.84 13.78 20.62
C LEU A 418 -21.87 13.25 21.63
N VAL A 419 -21.64 12.05 22.20
CA VAL A 419 -22.50 11.46 23.24
C VAL A 419 -22.57 12.34 24.49
N SER A 420 -21.44 12.97 24.88
CA SER A 420 -21.40 13.89 26.02
C SER A 420 -22.32 15.10 25.86
N THR A 421 -22.70 15.46 24.64
CA THR A 421 -23.67 16.52 24.36
C THR A 421 -25.13 16.06 24.49
N VAL A 422 -25.39 14.78 24.27
CA VAL A 422 -26.73 14.17 24.30
C VAL A 422 -27.12 13.71 25.70
N THR A 423 -26.18 13.10 26.43
CA THR A 423 -26.46 12.53 27.75
C THR A 423 -27.03 13.53 28.79
N PRO A 424 -26.65 14.82 28.84
CA PRO A 424 -27.25 15.79 29.75
C PRO A 424 -28.73 16.08 29.45
N ARG A 425 -29.19 15.85 28.21
CA ARG A 425 -30.59 16.05 27.81
C ARG A 425 -31.47 14.85 28.17
N ILE A 426 -30.90 13.65 28.19
CA ILE A 426 -31.57 12.41 28.60
C ILE A 426 -31.60 12.27 30.13
N ARG A 427 -30.55 12.77 30.82
CA ARG A 427 -30.37 12.63 32.27
C ARG A 427 -31.58 13.05 33.12
N PRO A 428 -32.26 14.19 32.90
CA PRO A 428 -33.42 14.57 33.71
C PRO A 428 -34.56 13.54 33.67
N VAL A 429 -34.79 12.91 32.51
CA VAL A 429 -35.80 11.86 32.37
C VAL A 429 -35.39 10.63 33.18
N LEU A 430 -34.11 10.22 33.10
CA LEU A 430 -33.57 9.12 33.90
C LEU A 430 -33.65 9.42 35.40
N ASP A 431 -33.32 10.64 35.83
CA ASP A 431 -33.37 11.03 37.23
C ASP A 431 -34.81 11.04 37.77
N SER A 432 -35.81 11.34 36.93
CA SER A 432 -37.22 11.20 37.31
C SER A 432 -37.63 9.75 37.59
N VAL A 433 -36.94 8.75 37.03
CA VAL A 433 -37.19 7.33 37.34
C VAL A 433 -36.93 7.03 38.80
N ALA A 434 -36.03 7.77 39.47
CA ALA A 434 -35.74 7.57 40.89
C ALA A 434 -36.99 7.74 41.78
N THR A 435 -37.92 8.62 41.40
CA THR A 435 -39.14 8.91 42.19
C THR A 435 -40.29 7.93 41.93
N ILE A 436 -40.16 7.01 40.97
CA ILE A 436 -41.21 6.06 40.59
C ILE A 436 -41.16 4.82 41.50
N SER A 437 -42.29 4.46 42.10
CA SER A 437 -42.40 3.27 42.95
C SER A 437 -42.48 1.98 42.12
N TYR A 438 -41.86 0.91 42.62
CA TYR A 438 -42.06 -0.47 42.15
C TYR A 438 -42.67 -1.36 43.27
N GLU A 439 -43.07 -0.75 44.37
CA GLU A 439 -43.97 -1.37 45.35
C GLU A 439 -45.39 -1.04 44.89
N LEU A 440 -46.00 -1.94 44.10
CA LEU A 440 -47.24 -1.69 43.37
C LEU A 440 -48.37 -2.57 43.90
N SER A 441 -49.55 -1.97 44.04
CA SER A 441 -50.82 -2.68 44.16
C SER A 441 -51.37 -3.09 42.79
N GLU A 442 -52.38 -3.96 42.76
CA GLU A 442 -53.06 -4.35 41.51
C GLU A 442 -53.65 -3.15 40.76
N ALA A 443 -54.21 -2.17 41.49
CA ALA A 443 -54.77 -0.96 40.90
C ALA A 443 -53.70 -0.07 40.26
N GLU A 444 -52.55 0.11 40.93
CA GLU A 444 -51.43 0.88 40.39
C GLU A 444 -50.75 0.17 39.21
N TYR A 445 -50.62 -1.15 39.27
CA TYR A 445 -50.11 -1.94 38.14
C TYR A 445 -51.02 -1.82 36.92
N ALA A 446 -52.34 -1.93 37.11
CA ALA A 446 -53.33 -1.75 36.04
C ALA A 446 -53.29 -0.34 35.44
N ASP A 447 -53.16 0.71 36.28
CA ASP A 447 -53.02 2.09 35.81
C ASP A 447 -51.73 2.26 34.98
N ASN A 448 -50.61 1.69 35.42
CA ASN A 448 -49.34 1.74 34.69
C ASN A 448 -49.39 1.02 33.32
N GLU A 449 -50.32 0.06 33.10
CA GLU A 449 -50.50 -0.56 31.78
C GLU A 449 -51.08 0.40 30.74
N VAL A 450 -51.92 1.33 31.19
CA VAL A 450 -52.54 2.34 30.34
C VAL A 450 -51.66 3.60 30.28
N ASN A 451 -51.12 3.99 31.43
CA ASN A 451 -50.35 5.21 31.63
C ASN A 451 -48.89 4.86 31.94
N ASP A 452 -48.07 4.70 30.90
CA ASP A 452 -46.65 4.39 31.07
C ASP A 452 -45.93 5.41 31.98
N PRO A 453 -45.28 4.98 33.08
CA PRO A 453 -44.76 5.93 34.05
C PRO A 453 -43.50 6.69 33.60
N TRP A 454 -42.69 6.10 32.70
CA TRP A 454 -41.41 6.70 32.31
C TRP A 454 -40.77 6.16 31.02
N VAL A 455 -41.00 4.91 30.62
CA VAL A 455 -40.34 4.28 29.47
C VAL A 455 -40.62 5.06 28.20
N GLN A 456 -41.88 5.36 27.90
CA GLN A 456 -42.28 6.13 26.71
C GLN A 456 -41.67 7.54 26.71
N ARG A 457 -41.59 8.19 27.87
CA ARG A 457 -40.93 9.50 28.02
C ARG A 457 -39.43 9.40 27.73
N LEU A 458 -38.78 8.33 28.17
CA LEU A 458 -37.36 8.08 27.88
C LEU A 458 -37.14 7.80 26.39
N LEU A 459 -37.94 6.92 25.79
CA LEU A 459 -37.83 6.58 24.37
C LEU A 459 -38.00 7.83 23.50
N HIS A 460 -39.04 8.63 23.76
CA HIS A 460 -39.26 9.88 23.06
C HIS A 460 -38.10 10.89 23.23
N ALA A 461 -37.53 10.98 24.44
CA ALA A 461 -36.37 11.83 24.69
C ALA A 461 -35.14 11.35 23.91
N VAL A 462 -34.92 10.04 23.77
CA VAL A 462 -33.83 9.50 22.97
C VAL A 462 -34.05 9.80 21.49
N GLU A 463 -35.22 9.47 20.93
CA GLU A 463 -35.56 9.72 19.53
C GLU A 463 -35.33 11.19 19.16
N THR A 464 -35.84 12.11 19.97
CA THR A 464 -35.74 13.56 19.74
C THR A 464 -34.28 14.03 19.67
N ASN A 465 -33.37 13.40 20.42
CA ASN A 465 -31.98 13.83 20.49
C ASN A 465 -31.03 13.07 19.57
N VAL A 466 -31.43 11.89 19.06
CA VAL A 466 -30.55 10.96 18.32
C VAL A 466 -30.98 10.79 16.86
N ALA A 467 -32.29 10.70 16.57
CA ALA A 467 -32.78 10.24 15.26
C ALA A 467 -32.37 11.15 14.08
N TRP A 468 -32.19 12.46 14.33
CA TRP A 468 -31.80 13.42 13.30
C TRP A 468 -30.39 13.19 12.75
N LEU A 469 -29.53 12.43 13.45
CA LEU A 469 -28.19 12.07 12.99
C LEU A 469 -28.20 10.86 12.04
N GLN A 470 -29.25 10.04 12.05
CA GLN A 470 -29.35 8.83 11.23
C GLN A 470 -29.12 9.08 9.72
N PRO A 471 -29.75 10.09 9.07
CA PRO A 471 -29.57 10.31 7.63
C PRO A 471 -28.20 10.90 7.26
N VAL A 472 -27.41 11.38 8.22
CA VAL A 472 -26.14 12.10 7.98
C VAL A 472 -24.91 11.33 8.46
N MET A 473 -25.08 10.14 9.04
CA MET A 473 -24.00 9.28 9.49
C MET A 473 -23.94 8.00 8.67
N THR A 474 -22.75 7.40 8.54
CA THR A 474 -22.64 6.02 8.04
C THR A 474 -23.37 5.08 8.99
N ALA A 475 -23.84 3.93 8.48
CA ALA A 475 -24.54 2.93 9.31
C ALA A 475 -23.69 2.47 10.51
N ASN A 476 -22.39 2.24 10.28
CA ASN A 476 -21.44 1.85 11.32
C ASN A 476 -21.28 2.93 12.41
N ASN A 477 -21.19 4.19 12.01
CA ASN A 477 -21.07 5.31 12.92
C ASN A 477 -22.36 5.54 13.72
N TYR A 478 -23.52 5.51 13.07
CA TYR A 478 -24.80 5.67 13.74
C TYR A 478 -25.04 4.54 14.76
N ASP A 479 -24.78 3.29 14.38
CA ASP A 479 -24.87 2.15 15.29
C ASP A 479 -23.93 2.31 16.49
N SER A 480 -22.73 2.87 16.30
CA SER A 480 -21.77 3.09 17.39
C SER A 480 -22.19 4.19 18.33
N PHE A 481 -22.73 5.27 17.78
CA PHE A 481 -23.33 6.35 18.53
C PHE A 481 -24.51 5.88 19.38
N VAL A 482 -25.47 5.16 18.79
CA VAL A 482 -26.64 4.61 19.49
C VAL A 482 -26.22 3.67 20.63
N HIS A 483 -25.24 2.79 20.40
CA HIS A 483 -24.75 1.89 21.43
C HIS A 483 -24.11 2.60 22.63
N LEU A 484 -23.39 3.71 22.41
CA LEU A 484 -22.84 4.53 23.49
C LEU A 484 -23.93 5.25 24.29
N VAL A 485 -25.00 5.70 23.63
CA VAL A 485 -26.18 6.27 24.31
C VAL A 485 -26.88 5.20 25.15
N ILE A 486 -27.06 3.99 24.61
CA ILE A 486 -27.62 2.85 25.36
C ILE A 486 -26.76 2.53 26.58
N ASP A 487 -25.44 2.50 26.45
CA ASP A 487 -24.53 2.25 27.57
C ASP A 487 -24.72 3.26 28.71
N PHE A 488 -24.86 4.55 28.38
CA PHE A 488 -25.15 5.58 29.38
C PHE A 488 -26.49 5.32 30.08
N ILE A 489 -27.55 5.03 29.31
CA ILE A 489 -28.89 4.78 29.82
C ILE A 489 -28.92 3.58 30.75
N VAL A 490 -28.41 2.43 30.30
CA VAL A 490 -28.48 1.18 31.09
C VAL A 490 -27.64 1.29 32.36
N LYS A 491 -26.44 1.87 32.29
CA LYS A 491 -25.61 2.09 33.49
C LYS A 491 -26.34 2.95 34.53
N ARG A 492 -27.02 4.01 34.09
CA ARG A 492 -27.78 4.89 35.00
C ARG A 492 -29.01 4.19 35.55
N LEU A 493 -29.77 3.48 34.71
CA LEU A 493 -30.95 2.72 35.13
C LEU A 493 -30.57 1.63 36.14
N GLU A 494 -29.49 0.89 35.91
CA GLU A 494 -29.03 -0.15 36.84
C GLU A 494 -28.76 0.43 38.24
N VAL A 495 -28.06 1.57 38.32
CA VAL A 495 -27.82 2.26 39.59
C VAL A 495 -29.13 2.67 40.27
N ILE A 496 -30.08 3.21 39.51
CA ILE A 496 -31.39 3.62 40.03
C ILE A 496 -32.18 2.41 40.53
N MET A 497 -32.26 1.34 39.73
CA MET A 497 -33.01 0.13 40.09
C MET A 497 -32.42 -0.54 41.33
N MET A 498 -31.09 -0.55 41.48
CA MET A 498 -30.40 -1.12 42.65
C MET A 498 -30.61 -0.35 43.97
N GLN A 499 -31.33 0.77 43.94
CA GLN A 499 -31.74 1.55 45.11
C GLN A 499 -33.22 1.39 45.46
N LYS A 500 -33.99 0.67 44.63
CA LYS A 500 -35.44 0.52 44.79
C LYS A 500 -35.81 -0.72 45.60
N ARG A 501 -37.07 -0.73 46.04
CA ARG A 501 -37.78 -1.87 46.62
C ARG A 501 -38.85 -2.32 45.63
N PHE A 502 -39.16 -3.62 45.63
CA PHE A 502 -40.03 -4.26 44.66
C PHE A 502 -41.07 -5.14 45.34
N SER A 503 -42.30 -5.04 44.85
CA SER A 503 -43.34 -6.08 44.98
C SER A 503 -43.23 -7.11 43.84
N GLN A 504 -43.96 -8.23 43.89
CA GLN A 504 -44.05 -9.17 42.75
C GLN A 504 -44.55 -8.45 41.48
N LEU A 505 -45.59 -7.62 41.59
CA LEU A 505 -46.11 -6.83 40.47
C LEU A 505 -45.09 -5.80 39.97
N GLY A 506 -44.27 -5.25 40.87
CA GLY A 506 -43.12 -4.42 40.52
C GLY A 506 -42.05 -5.18 39.73
N GLY A 507 -41.79 -6.44 40.07
CA GLY A 507 -40.92 -7.32 39.27
C GLY A 507 -41.46 -7.48 37.84
N LEU A 508 -42.76 -7.71 37.69
CA LEU A 508 -43.42 -7.84 36.38
C LEU A 508 -43.38 -6.52 35.60
N GLN A 509 -43.58 -5.38 36.28
CA GLN A 509 -43.44 -4.06 35.70
C GLN A 509 -42.03 -3.83 35.13
N LEU A 510 -40.98 -4.13 35.91
CA LEU A 510 -39.60 -3.95 35.45
C LEU A 510 -39.26 -4.83 34.25
N ASP A 511 -39.76 -6.07 34.23
CA ASP A 511 -39.57 -6.97 33.09
C ASP A 511 -40.27 -6.44 31.82
N ARG A 512 -41.48 -5.89 31.96
CA ARG A 512 -42.19 -5.21 30.87
C ARG A 512 -41.42 -4.00 30.37
N ASP A 513 -40.95 -3.15 31.29
CA ASP A 513 -40.16 -1.95 30.98
C ASP A 513 -38.86 -2.32 30.25
N ALA A 514 -38.12 -3.31 30.75
CA ALA A 514 -36.89 -3.80 30.12
C ALA A 514 -37.13 -4.35 28.71
N ARG A 515 -38.22 -5.11 28.50
CA ARG A 515 -38.59 -5.63 27.17
C ARG A 515 -38.95 -4.50 26.20
N ALA A 516 -39.69 -3.49 26.66
CA ALA A 516 -40.03 -2.32 25.85
C ALA A 516 -38.77 -1.55 25.41
N LEU A 517 -37.83 -1.33 26.34
CA LEU A 517 -36.53 -0.71 26.00
C LEU A 517 -35.75 -1.54 24.97
N VAL A 518 -35.58 -2.84 25.21
CA VAL A 518 -34.86 -3.73 24.28
C VAL A 518 -35.50 -3.69 22.89
N SER A 519 -36.83 -3.81 22.81
CA SER A 519 -37.56 -3.79 21.54
C SER A 519 -37.35 -2.49 20.78
N HIS A 520 -37.44 -1.35 21.46
CA HIS A 520 -37.27 -0.05 20.83
C HIS A 520 -35.83 0.15 20.34
N PHE A 521 -34.83 -0.05 21.20
CA PHE A 521 -33.43 0.13 20.82
C PHE A 521 -32.99 -0.87 19.74
N SER A 522 -33.54 -2.08 19.71
CA SER A 522 -33.33 -3.02 18.61
C SER A 522 -33.83 -2.50 17.26
N SER A 523 -34.83 -1.61 17.23
CA SER A 523 -35.33 -1.02 15.99
C SER A 523 -34.48 0.19 15.51
N MET A 524 -33.69 0.79 16.41
CA MET A 524 -32.88 1.96 16.11
C MET A 524 -31.51 1.63 15.51
N THR A 525 -31.01 0.40 15.64
CA THR A 525 -29.67 0.01 15.21
C THR A 525 -29.68 -1.35 14.50
N GLN A 526 -28.73 -1.58 13.60
CA GLN A 526 -28.57 -2.88 12.95
C GLN A 526 -27.85 -3.91 13.83
N ARG A 527 -27.14 -3.44 14.88
CA ARG A 527 -26.42 -4.31 15.81
C ARG A 527 -27.30 -4.75 16.97
N THR A 528 -27.05 -5.94 17.49
CA THR A 528 -27.81 -6.48 18.63
C THR A 528 -27.55 -5.67 19.90
N VAL A 529 -28.63 -5.28 20.58
CA VAL A 529 -28.58 -4.55 21.86
C VAL A 529 -28.78 -5.45 23.06
N ARG A 530 -29.14 -6.74 22.88
CA ARG A 530 -29.55 -7.64 23.97
C ARG A 530 -28.49 -7.74 25.08
N ASP A 531 -27.21 -7.84 24.70
CA ASP A 531 -26.11 -7.94 25.66
C ASP A 531 -25.99 -6.69 26.55
N LYS A 532 -26.28 -5.50 25.99
CA LYS A 532 -26.27 -4.24 26.75
C LYS A 532 -27.30 -4.24 27.88
N PHE A 533 -28.47 -4.85 27.65
CA PHE A 533 -29.56 -4.94 28.62
C PHE A 533 -29.51 -6.21 29.49
N ALA A 534 -28.50 -7.08 29.33
CA ALA A 534 -28.44 -8.38 29.98
C ALA A 534 -28.53 -8.29 31.51
N ARG A 535 -27.82 -7.34 32.14
CA ARG A 535 -27.88 -7.17 33.60
C ARG A 535 -29.27 -6.74 34.08
N LEU A 536 -29.90 -5.78 33.40
CA LEU A 536 -31.23 -5.29 33.75
C LEU A 536 -32.30 -6.38 33.57
N THR A 537 -32.24 -7.15 32.48
CA THR A 537 -33.16 -8.28 32.23
C THR A 537 -32.94 -9.43 33.20
N GLN A 538 -31.69 -9.73 33.59
CA GLN A 538 -31.39 -10.69 34.65
C GLN A 538 -31.92 -10.23 36.01
N MET A 539 -31.79 -8.94 36.35
CA MET A 539 -32.41 -8.39 37.56
C MET A 539 -33.93 -8.58 37.54
N ALA A 540 -34.58 -8.26 36.43
CA ALA A 540 -36.02 -8.45 36.27
C ALA A 540 -36.42 -9.94 36.40
N THR A 541 -35.60 -10.87 35.88
CA THR A 541 -35.82 -12.31 36.04
C THR A 541 -35.80 -12.71 37.53
N VAL A 542 -34.77 -12.27 38.28
CA VAL A 542 -34.64 -12.56 39.71
C VAL A 542 -35.79 -11.95 40.53
N LEU A 543 -36.21 -10.73 40.18
CA LEU A 543 -37.29 -10.03 40.86
C LEU A 543 -38.68 -10.62 40.57
N ASN A 544 -38.82 -11.44 39.54
CA ASN A 544 -40.07 -12.12 39.17
C ASN A 544 -40.23 -13.53 39.76
N LEU A 545 -39.23 -14.05 40.46
CA LEU A 545 -39.35 -15.34 41.15
C LEU A 545 -40.48 -15.29 42.18
N GLU A 546 -41.25 -16.37 42.31
CA GLU A 546 -42.29 -16.47 43.33
C GLU A 546 -41.68 -16.82 44.69
N LYS A 547 -40.57 -17.56 44.69
CA LYS A 547 -39.85 -18.00 45.90
C LYS A 547 -38.35 -17.83 45.77
N VAL A 548 -37.71 -17.52 46.89
CA VAL A 548 -36.24 -17.36 46.97
C VAL A 548 -35.48 -18.59 46.48
N SER A 549 -36.01 -19.82 46.64
CA SER A 549 -35.35 -21.06 46.21
C SER A 549 -35.33 -21.28 44.70
N GLU A 550 -36.25 -20.67 43.94
CA GLU A 550 -36.37 -20.86 42.48
C GLU A 550 -35.16 -20.33 41.73
N ILE A 551 -34.38 -19.44 42.33
CA ILE A 551 -33.12 -19.00 41.73
C ILE A 551 -32.16 -20.17 41.45
N LEU A 552 -32.23 -21.25 42.23
CA LEU A 552 -31.40 -22.46 42.05
C LEU A 552 -31.76 -23.24 40.78
N ASP A 553 -32.96 -23.03 40.24
CA ASP A 553 -33.39 -23.64 38.97
C ASP A 553 -32.77 -22.91 37.77
N PHE A 554 -32.27 -21.70 37.97
CA PHE A 554 -31.63 -20.88 36.94
C PHE A 554 -30.14 -20.65 37.21
N TRP A 555 -29.56 -21.20 38.28
CA TRP A 555 -28.20 -20.87 38.73
C TRP A 555 -27.26 -22.07 38.73
N GLY A 556 -25.96 -21.82 38.53
CA GLY A 556 -24.94 -22.89 38.48
C GLY A 556 -25.14 -23.86 37.32
N GLU A 557 -25.08 -25.16 37.60
CA GLU A 557 -25.28 -26.23 36.61
C GLU A 557 -26.68 -26.21 35.98
N ASN A 558 -27.67 -25.61 36.65
CA ASN A 558 -29.04 -25.50 36.18
C ASN A 558 -29.31 -24.26 35.33
N SER A 559 -28.31 -23.40 35.11
CA SER A 559 -28.49 -22.15 34.34
C SER A 559 -28.89 -22.35 32.87
N GLY A 560 -28.74 -23.56 32.33
CA GLY A 560 -29.09 -23.87 30.96
C GLY A 560 -28.32 -22.96 29.98
N PRO A 561 -28.99 -22.32 29.01
CA PRO A 561 -28.34 -21.43 28.04
C PRO A 561 -28.07 -20.01 28.58
N MET A 562 -28.50 -19.68 29.80
CA MET A 562 -28.41 -18.35 30.39
C MET A 562 -27.00 -18.08 30.93
N THR A 563 -26.25 -17.18 30.30
CA THR A 563 -24.97 -16.71 30.84
C THR A 563 -25.19 -15.57 31.83
N TRP A 564 -25.08 -15.87 33.13
CA TRP A 564 -25.20 -14.85 34.19
C TRP A 564 -24.10 -13.79 34.12
N ARG A 565 -24.52 -12.52 34.13
CA ARG A 565 -23.67 -11.32 34.22
C ARG A 565 -23.66 -10.75 35.64
N LEU A 566 -24.61 -11.15 36.47
CA LEU A 566 -24.67 -10.81 37.90
C LEU A 566 -23.82 -11.78 38.70
N THR A 567 -23.05 -11.28 39.66
CA THR A 567 -22.30 -12.10 40.63
C THR A 567 -23.24 -12.69 41.69
N PRO A 568 -22.83 -13.75 42.42
CA PRO A 568 -23.63 -14.30 43.53
C PRO A 568 -24.05 -13.23 44.56
N ALA A 569 -23.16 -12.29 44.87
CA ALA A 569 -23.44 -11.19 45.78
C ALA A 569 -24.48 -10.22 45.23
N GLU A 570 -24.40 -9.90 43.94
CA GLU A 570 -25.39 -9.07 43.26
C GLU A 570 -26.75 -9.75 43.19
N VAL A 571 -26.81 -11.06 42.91
CA VAL A 571 -28.08 -11.81 42.93
C VAL A 571 -28.73 -11.78 44.32
N ARG A 572 -27.96 -12.00 45.40
CA ARG A 572 -28.49 -11.87 46.77
C ARG A 572 -29.00 -10.46 47.05
N ARG A 573 -28.30 -9.44 46.55
CA ARG A 573 -28.74 -8.04 46.66
C ARG A 573 -30.02 -7.77 45.89
N VAL A 574 -30.18 -8.33 44.69
CA VAL A 574 -31.41 -8.18 43.90
C VAL A 574 -32.57 -8.91 44.57
N LEU A 575 -32.35 -10.12 45.08
CA LEU A 575 -33.34 -10.85 45.88
C LEU A 575 -33.78 -10.05 47.12
N SER A 576 -32.87 -9.37 47.81
CA SER A 576 -33.20 -8.59 49.01
C SER A 576 -33.94 -7.28 48.72
N MET A 577 -34.10 -6.93 47.45
CA MET A 577 -34.93 -5.80 47.03
C MET A 577 -36.43 -6.15 47.01
N ARG A 578 -36.79 -7.44 47.02
CA ARG A 578 -38.18 -7.91 47.16
C ARG A 578 -38.65 -7.77 48.61
N VAL A 579 -39.74 -7.04 48.81
CA VAL A 579 -40.25 -6.69 50.15
C VAL A 579 -40.79 -7.90 50.93
N ASP A 580 -41.20 -8.95 50.23
CA ASP A 580 -41.78 -10.17 50.77
C ASP A 580 -40.73 -11.28 51.01
N PHE A 581 -39.51 -11.13 50.49
CA PHE A 581 -38.45 -12.12 50.66
C PHE A 581 -37.70 -11.93 51.98
N LYS A 582 -37.65 -13.01 52.79
CA LYS A 582 -37.01 -12.99 54.10
C LYS A 582 -35.48 -13.00 53.97
N PRO A 583 -34.75 -12.11 54.68
CA PRO A 583 -33.28 -12.06 54.63
C PRO A 583 -32.60 -13.38 54.98
N GLU A 584 -33.15 -14.15 55.92
CA GLU A 584 -32.60 -15.44 56.36
C GLU A 584 -32.65 -16.48 55.24
N ALA A 585 -33.74 -16.49 54.46
CA ALA A 585 -33.89 -17.39 53.31
C ALA A 585 -32.88 -17.07 52.21
N ILE A 586 -32.60 -15.79 51.97
CA ILE A 586 -31.61 -15.34 50.99
C ILE A 586 -30.18 -15.68 51.45
N ALA A 587 -29.88 -15.51 52.75
CA ALA A 587 -28.58 -15.87 53.31
C ALA A 587 -28.30 -17.38 53.23
N ALA A 588 -29.34 -18.20 53.38
CA ALA A 588 -29.24 -19.67 53.32
C ALA A 588 -28.99 -20.23 51.91
N LEU A 589 -29.16 -19.44 50.84
CA LEU A 589 -28.90 -19.89 49.47
C LEU A 589 -27.43 -20.27 49.27
N LYS A 590 -27.19 -21.30 48.45
CA LYS A 590 -25.85 -21.69 47.97
C LYS A 590 -25.74 -21.35 46.48
N LEU A 591 -25.28 -20.12 46.22
CA LEU A 591 -25.05 -19.56 44.89
C LEU A 591 -23.56 -19.63 44.56
#